data_AF-A0AAU0UEV3-F1
#
_entry.id   AF-A0AAU0UEV3-F1
#
_cell.length_a   1.000
_cell.length_b   1.000
_cell.length_c   1.000
_cell.angle_alpha   90.00
_cell.angle_beta   90.00
_cell.angle_gamma   90.00
#
_symmetry.space_group_name_H-M   'P 1'
#
loop_
_entity.id
_entity.type
_entity.pdbx_description
1 polymer ?
#
loop_
_entity_poly.entity_id
_entity_poly.type
_entity_poly.pdbx_seq_one_letter_code
_entity_poly.pdbx_strand_id
1 'polypeptide(L)'
;MLRIRGTIGEWPVDLTLELDEGDWARLGAQLQTMKPATEQAAALPVNQDDAVWQIAKELLRKAGQMSGPDLLNQLEGLTGSTAAGKRLMVRMRHSAEVNVVSGTDAPLYSWVS
;
A
#
# COMPACT_ATOMS: atom_id res chain seq x y z
N MET A 1 -8.87 6.08 -23.81
CA MET A 1 -9.71 5.95 -22.60
C MET A 1 -9.80 4.48 -22.21
N LEU A 2 -9.27 4.08 -21.06
CA LEU A 2 -9.33 2.70 -20.57
C LEU A 2 -10.30 2.63 -19.38
N ARG A 3 -11.18 1.62 -19.37
CA ARG A 3 -12.06 1.34 -18.24
C ARG A 3 -11.62 0.06 -17.55
N ILE A 4 -11.36 0.15 -16.25
CA ILE A 4 -10.91 -0.98 -15.44
C ILE A 4 -12.01 -1.26 -14.41
N ARG A 5 -12.50 -2.50 -14.39
CA ARG A 5 -13.40 -2.98 -13.36
C ARG A 5 -12.60 -3.68 -12.27
N GLY A 6 -12.78 -3.23 -11.03
CA GLY A 6 -12.17 -3.83 -9.85
C GLY A 6 -13.19 -4.08 -8.76
N THR A 7 -12.80 -4.82 -7.74
CA THR A 7 -13.61 -5.09 -6.55
C THR A 7 -12.84 -4.70 -5.30
N ILE A 8 -13.47 -3.92 -4.41
CA ILE A 8 -12.92 -3.60 -3.09
C ILE A 8 -13.76 -4.37 -2.07
N GLY A 9 -13.21 -5.44 -1.51
CA GLY A 9 -14.00 -6.41 -0.74
C GLY A 9 -15.03 -7.08 -1.66
N GLU A 10 -16.31 -7.03 -1.27
CA GLU A 10 -17.40 -7.62 -2.05
C GLU A 10 -18.10 -6.63 -3.00
N TRP A 11 -17.67 -5.37 -3.04
CA TRP A 11 -18.32 -4.32 -3.82
C TRP A 11 -17.64 -4.10 -5.17
N PRO A 12 -18.36 -4.24 -6.31
CA PRO A 12 -17.83 -3.93 -7.62
C PRO A 12 -17.74 -2.41 -7.80
N VAL A 13 -16.55 -1.94 -8.18
CA VAL A 13 -16.29 -0.52 -8.47
C VAL A 13 -15.70 -0.36 -9.87
N ASP A 14 -16.14 0.67 -10.57
CA ASP A 14 -15.66 1.03 -11.91
C ASP A 14 -14.66 2.19 -11.79
N LEU A 15 -13.45 2.00 -12.33
CA LEU A 15 -12.41 3.02 -12.35
C LEU A 15 -12.12 3.41 -13.80
N THR A 16 -12.20 4.71 -14.07
CA THR A 16 -11.81 5.27 -15.37
C THR A 16 -10.40 5.81 -15.27
N LEU A 17 -9.51 5.31 -16.12
CA LEU A 17 -8.11 5.75 -16.16
C LEU A 17 -7.83 6.40 -17.52
N GLU A 18 -7.38 7.65 -17.48
CA GLU A 18 -6.92 8.39 -18.63
C GLU A 18 -5.41 8.25 -18.73
N LEU A 19 -4.94 7.71 -19.85
CA LEU A 19 -3.53 7.42 -20.12
C LEU A 19 -3.14 8.12 -21.42
N ASP A 20 -1.94 8.69 -21.44
CA ASP A 20 -1.30 9.29 -22.60
C ASP A 20 -0.71 8.22 -23.54
N GLU A 21 -0.33 8.60 -24.76
CA GLU A 21 0.23 7.70 -25.77
C GLU A 21 1.52 6.99 -25.31
N GLY A 22 2.36 7.68 -24.54
CA GLY A 22 3.55 7.10 -23.90
C GLY A 22 3.21 6.04 -22.85
N ASP A 23 2.20 6.31 -22.03
CA ASP A 23 1.69 5.35 -21.05
C ASP A 23 1.03 4.12 -21.70
N TRP A 24 0.35 4.28 -22.84
CA TRP A 24 -0.21 3.16 -23.62
C TRP A 24 0.87 2.22 -24.16
N ALA A 25 1.96 2.78 -24.69
CA ALA A 25 3.08 1.98 -25.20
C ALA A 25 3.73 1.12 -24.10
N ARG A 26 3.87 1.70 -22.91
CA ARG A 26 4.46 1.02 -21.74
C ARG A 26 3.54 -0.05 -21.15
N LEU A 27 2.23 0.15 -21.18
CA LEU A 27 1.25 -0.87 -20.77
C LEU A 27 1.23 -2.06 -21.73
N GLY A 28 1.26 -1.80 -23.04
CA GLY A 28 1.34 -2.85 -24.07
C GLY A 28 2.61 -3.69 -23.98
N ALA A 29 3.76 -3.07 -23.66
CA ALA A 29 5.03 -3.76 -23.47
C ALA A 29 5.00 -4.72 -22.26
N GLN A 30 4.40 -4.31 -21.13
CA GLN A 30 4.29 -5.17 -19.93
C GLN A 30 3.35 -6.37 -20.13
N LEU A 31 2.29 -6.24 -20.93
CA LEU A 31 1.38 -7.34 -21.27
C LEU A 31 2.05 -8.43 -22.11
N GLN A 32 2.98 -8.06 -23.01
CA GLN A 32 3.74 -9.03 -23.81
C GLN A 32 4.79 -9.80 -22.98
N THR A 33 5.23 -9.25 -21.84
CA THR A 33 6.17 -9.91 -20.92
C THR A 33 5.52 -10.92 -19.98
N MET A 34 4.18 -10.93 -19.85
CA MET A 34 3.46 -11.96 -19.10
C MET A 34 3.22 -13.21 -19.96
N LYS A 35 4.29 -13.82 -20.44
CA LYS A 35 4.28 -15.23 -20.84
C LYS A 35 4.46 -16.05 -19.56
N PRO A 36 3.69 -17.13 -19.31
CA PRO A 36 3.76 -17.84 -18.03
C PRO A 36 5.10 -18.59 -18.00
N ALA A 37 6.09 -17.98 -17.38
CA ALA A 37 7.35 -18.60 -17.06
C ALA A 37 7.36 -18.82 -15.55
N THR A 38 7.20 -20.10 -15.20
CA THR A 38 7.72 -20.81 -14.05
C THR A 38 8.33 -19.97 -12.94
N GLU A 39 7.79 -20.19 -11.73
CA GLU A 39 8.35 -19.86 -10.43
C GLU A 39 9.88 -19.77 -10.43
N GLN A 40 10.40 -18.56 -10.58
CA GLN A 40 11.79 -18.23 -10.33
C GLN A 40 11.78 -16.96 -9.51
N ALA A 41 12.23 -17.12 -8.26
CA ALA A 41 12.47 -16.07 -7.30
C ALA A 41 13.35 -14.97 -7.93
N ALA A 42 12.70 -13.95 -8.48
CA ALA A 42 13.35 -12.77 -9.01
C ALA A 42 13.45 -11.75 -7.86
N ALA A 43 14.68 -11.40 -7.50
CA ALA A 43 14.98 -10.32 -6.58
C ALA A 43 14.22 -9.06 -7.01
N LEU A 44 13.26 -8.65 -6.17
CA LEU A 44 12.43 -7.49 -6.39
C LEU A 44 13.32 -6.25 -6.57
N PRO A 45 13.06 -5.35 -7.53
CA PRO A 45 13.66 -4.02 -7.49
C PRO A 45 13.37 -3.47 -6.09
N VAL A 46 14.39 -2.96 -5.39
CA VAL A 46 14.21 -2.38 -4.04
C VAL A 46 13.17 -1.28 -4.17
N ASN A 47 11.94 -1.64 -3.85
CA ASN A 47 10.77 -0.85 -4.09
C ASN A 47 10.81 0.25 -3.04
N GLN A 48 10.82 1.53 -3.44
CA GLN A 48 10.83 2.64 -2.50
C GLN A 48 9.68 2.50 -1.48
N ASP A 49 8.54 1.95 -1.94
CA ASP A 49 7.41 1.57 -1.08
C ASP A 49 7.77 0.52 -0.02
N ASP A 50 8.65 -0.45 -0.31
CA ASP A 50 9.12 -1.41 0.70
C ASP A 50 10.11 -0.79 1.69
N ALA A 51 10.96 0.14 1.25
CA ALA A 51 11.85 0.87 2.18
C ALA A 51 11.02 1.73 3.17
N VAL A 52 10.05 2.48 2.65
CA VAL A 52 9.12 3.28 3.47
C VAL A 52 8.28 2.38 4.37
N TRP A 53 7.85 1.22 3.86
CA TRP A 53 7.11 0.23 4.64
C TRP A 53 7.92 -0.30 5.83
N GLN A 54 9.20 -0.65 5.65
CA GLN A 54 10.03 -1.09 6.78
C GLN A 54 10.22 0.03 7.82
N ILE A 55 10.41 1.28 7.38
CA ILE A 55 10.52 2.43 8.28
C ILE A 55 9.22 2.65 9.07
N ALA A 56 8.07 2.53 8.40
CA ALA A 56 6.76 2.63 9.04
C ALA A 56 6.57 1.55 10.13
N LYS A 57 6.93 0.30 9.83
CA LYS A 57 6.89 -0.80 10.81
C LYS A 57 7.80 -0.54 12.01
N GLU A 58 9.02 -0.08 11.75
CA GLU A 58 9.99 0.24 12.80
C GLU A 58 9.50 1.39 13.69
N LEU A 59 8.86 2.40 13.11
CA LEU A 59 8.26 3.51 13.83
C LEU A 59 7.14 3.04 14.77
N LEU A 60 6.23 2.20 14.27
CA LEU A 60 5.17 1.62 15.10
C LEU A 60 5.72 0.68 16.18
N ARG A 61 6.73 -0.13 15.85
CA ARG A 61 7.41 -1.02 16.81
C ARG A 61 8.08 -0.23 17.94
N LYS A 62 8.78 0.87 17.62
CA LYS A 62 9.42 1.74 18.62
C LYS A 62 8.41 2.46 19.50
N ALA A 63 7.28 2.89 18.94
CA ALA A 63 6.21 3.50 19.70
C ALA A 63 5.43 2.48 20.55
N GLY A 64 5.44 1.20 20.15
CA GLY A 64 4.66 0.12 20.73
C GLY A 64 3.18 0.20 20.35
N GLN A 65 2.56 1.37 20.51
CA GLN A 65 1.21 1.67 20.07
C GLN A 65 1.06 3.14 19.63
N MET A 66 0.14 3.41 18.72
CA MET A 66 -0.09 4.73 18.16
C MET A 66 -1.55 4.89 17.72
N SER A 67 -2.12 6.08 17.85
CA SER A 67 -3.45 6.38 17.33
C SER A 67 -3.40 6.56 15.81
N GLY A 68 -4.48 6.20 15.11
CA GLY A 68 -4.58 6.31 13.65
C GLY A 68 -4.24 7.69 13.09
N PRO A 69 -4.75 8.81 13.66
CA PRO A 69 -4.39 10.15 13.23
C PRO A 69 -2.91 10.49 13.41
N ASP A 70 -2.31 10.06 14.53
CA ASP A 70 -0.89 10.32 14.82
C ASP A 70 0.02 9.50 13.90
N LEU A 71 -0.33 8.22 13.69
CA LEU A 71 0.33 7.35 12.73
C LEU A 71 0.25 7.90 11.31
N LEU A 72 -0.92 8.37 10.88
CA LEU A 72 -1.08 8.96 9.56
C LEU A 72 -0.17 10.19 9.39
N ASN A 73 -0.12 11.09 10.36
CA ASN A 73 0.72 12.29 10.31
C ASN A 73 2.21 11.95 10.17
N GLN A 74 2.69 10.93 10.90
CA GLN A 74 4.07 10.47 10.79
C GLN A 74 4.37 9.82 9.43
N LEU A 75 3.44 9.02 8.91
CA LEU A 75 3.57 8.40 7.59
C LEU A 75 3.49 9.43 6.45
N GLU A 76 2.71 10.49 6.61
CA GLU A 76 2.66 11.64 5.70
C GLU A 76 3.97 12.40 5.69
N GLY A 77 4.58 12.66 6.85
CA GLY A 77 5.91 13.26 6.93
C GLY A 77 7.00 12.41 6.26
N LEU A 78 6.88 11.08 6.34
CA LEU A 78 7.81 10.14 5.71
C LEU A 78 7.63 10.01 4.19
N THR A 79 6.39 10.06 3.71
CA THR A 79 6.07 9.85 2.29
C THR A 79 5.93 11.15 1.49
N GLY A 80 5.75 12.28 2.16
CA GLY A 80 5.37 13.55 1.55
C GLY A 80 3.96 13.56 0.95
N SER A 81 3.13 12.54 1.22
CA SER A 81 1.79 12.43 0.63
C SER A 81 0.79 11.70 1.51
N THR A 82 -0.34 12.38 1.80
CA THR A 82 -1.53 11.79 2.45
C THR A 82 -2.03 10.53 1.79
N ALA A 83 -2.01 10.46 0.46
CA ALA A 83 -2.45 9.27 -0.25
C ALA A 83 -1.53 8.07 0.01
N ALA A 84 -0.21 8.30 0.08
CA ALA A 84 0.77 7.26 0.37
C ALA A 84 0.70 6.81 1.83
N GLY A 85 0.55 7.73 2.78
CA GLY A 85 0.35 7.42 4.20
C GLY A 85 -0.87 6.52 4.46
N LYS A 86 -2.02 6.83 3.83
CA LYS A 86 -3.22 6.00 3.94
C LYS A 86 -3.03 4.59 3.38
N ARG A 87 -2.33 4.43 2.26
CA ARG A 87 -2.01 3.10 1.69
C ARG A 87 -1.18 2.26 2.66
N LEU A 88 -0.20 2.87 3.33
CA LEU A 88 0.61 2.19 4.35
C LEU A 88 -0.24 1.77 5.56
N MET A 89 -1.15 2.61 6.05
CA MET A 89 -2.07 2.23 7.15
C MET A 89 -2.95 1.03 6.80
N VAL A 90 -3.46 0.98 5.56
CA VAL A 90 -4.23 -0.17 5.08
C VAL A 90 -3.34 -1.41 5.05
N ARG A 91 -2.11 -1.31 4.52
CA ARG A 91 -1.14 -2.42 4.50
C ARG A 91 -0.77 -2.89 5.92
N MET A 92 -0.63 -1.98 6.89
CA MET A 92 -0.42 -2.29 8.31
C MET A 92 -1.57 -3.09 8.89
N ARG A 93 -2.81 -2.69 8.62
CA ARG A 93 -4.00 -3.41 9.10
C ARG A 93 -4.08 -4.86 8.61
N HIS A 94 -3.48 -5.16 7.45
CA HIS A 94 -3.42 -6.51 6.89
C HIS A 94 -2.16 -7.30 7.27
N SER A 95 -1.24 -6.70 8.04
CA SER A 95 0.01 -7.34 8.44
C SER A 95 -0.14 -8.04 9.78
N ALA A 96 0.41 -9.25 9.89
CA ALA A 96 0.34 -10.04 11.13
C ALA A 96 1.09 -9.41 12.31
N GLU A 97 2.03 -8.51 12.03
CA GLU A 97 2.84 -7.79 13.02
C GLU A 97 2.08 -6.62 13.68
N VAL A 98 0.88 -6.27 13.19
CA VAL A 98 0.14 -5.10 13.66
C VAL A 98 -1.29 -5.48 14.04
N ASN A 99 -1.65 -5.19 15.28
CA ASN A 99 -3.02 -5.28 15.77
C ASN A 99 -3.69 -3.92 15.65
N VAL A 100 -4.91 -3.89 15.12
CA VAL A 100 -5.70 -2.65 15.03
C VAL A 100 -6.94 -2.80 15.88
N VAL A 101 -6.95 -2.09 17.01
CA VAL A 101 -8.10 -2.03 17.91
C VAL A 101 -8.95 -0.83 17.50
N SER A 102 -10.17 -1.10 17.05
CA SER A 102 -11.13 -0.02 16.76
C SER A 102 -11.69 0.50 18.08
N GLY A 103 -11.18 1.65 18.56
CA GLY A 103 -11.71 2.35 19.71
C GLY A 103 -12.93 3.21 19.36
N THR A 104 -13.56 3.80 20.37
CA THR A 104 -14.72 4.70 20.21
C THR A 104 -14.38 6.04 19.54
N ASP A 105 -13.10 6.47 19.59
CA ASP A 105 -12.65 7.77 19.09
C ASP A 105 -11.76 7.66 17.84
N ALA A 106 -10.68 6.88 17.93
CA ALA A 106 -9.79 6.60 16.81
C ALA A 106 -9.28 5.14 16.86
N PRO A 107 -8.99 4.52 15.70
CA PRO A 107 -8.36 3.21 15.67
C PRO A 107 -6.96 3.30 16.29
N LEU A 108 -6.64 2.38 17.19
CA LEU A 108 -5.34 2.25 17.82
C LEU A 108 -4.56 1.15 17.10
N TYR A 109 -3.38 1.48 16.62
CA TYR A 109 -2.43 0.55 16.02
C TYR A 109 -1.45 0.12 17.09
N SER A 110 -1.35 -1.18 17.35
CA SER A 110 -0.41 -1.76 18.31
C SER A 110 0.50 -2.74 17.60
N TRP A 111 1.78 -2.72 17.93
CA TRP A 111 2.70 -3.75 17.46
C TRP A 111 2.45 -5.06 18.21
N VAL A 112 2.34 -6.16 17.47
CA VAL A 112 2.20 -7.51 18.06
C VAL A 112 3.61 -8.00 18.37
N SER A 113 3.98 -7.95 19.66
CA SER A 113 5.25 -8.44 20.18
C SER A 113 5.26 -9.96 20.34
#